data_AF-A0A7Y9ZIS0-F1
#
_entry.id   AF-A0A7Y9ZIS0-F1
#
_cell.length_a   1.000
_cell.length_b   1.000
_cell.length_c   1.000
_cell.angle_alpha   90.00
_cell.angle_beta   90.00
_cell.angle_gamma   90.00
#
_symmetry.space_group_name_H-M   'P 1'
#
loop_
_entity.id
_entity.type
_entity.pdbx_description
1 polymer ?
#
loop_
_entity_poly.entity_id
_entity_poly.type
_entity_poly.pdbx_seq_one_letter_code
_entity_poly.pdbx_strand_id
1 'polypeptide(L)'
;MDPADPSRTTSAPDCPPWCVTSAAEHAYDDAGAWLHEGPRFGLVRTWCLDGAEPVFSATLDSGDGDAGELDADELRRLATDALDAAMWIDLQKRLGLTRIGRSVVELVREAHDRATRSA
;
A
#
# COMPACT_ATOMS: atom_id res chain seq x y z
N MET A 1 -34.67 -13.12 19.40
CA MET A 1 -33.92 -11.87 19.64
C MET A 1 -32.65 -12.31 20.34
N ASP A 2 -31.62 -12.58 19.55
CA ASP A 2 -30.26 -12.97 19.95
C ASP A 2 -29.31 -12.14 19.06
N PRO A 3 -28.21 -11.59 19.59
CA PRO A 3 -27.54 -10.43 19.03
C PRO A 3 -26.48 -10.81 18.00
N ALA A 4 -26.47 -10.05 16.90
CA ALA A 4 -25.32 -9.77 16.03
C ALA A 4 -24.30 -10.91 15.85
N ASP A 5 -24.56 -11.78 14.88
CA ASP A 5 -23.51 -12.53 14.19
C ASP A 5 -22.59 -11.52 13.45
N PRO A 6 -21.31 -11.35 13.85
CA PRO A 6 -20.41 -10.37 13.23
C PRO A 6 -19.90 -10.81 11.85
N SER A 7 -20.43 -11.90 11.28
CA SER A 7 -20.21 -12.34 9.90
C SER A 7 -20.88 -11.41 8.87
N ARG A 8 -20.83 -10.08 9.07
CA ARG A 8 -21.14 -9.10 8.03
C ARG A 8 -20.08 -9.26 6.95
N THR A 9 -20.40 -10.18 6.05
CA THR A 9 -19.69 -10.53 4.83
C THR A 9 -19.88 -9.34 3.90
N THR A 10 -19.16 -8.25 4.17
CA THR A 10 -18.95 -7.20 3.20
C THR A 10 -18.18 -7.87 2.08
N SER A 11 -18.84 -8.15 0.96
CA SER A 11 -18.20 -8.79 -0.19
C SER A 11 -16.87 -8.10 -0.43
N ALA A 12 -15.77 -8.84 -0.32
CA ALA A 12 -14.45 -8.35 -0.66
C ALA A 12 -14.57 -7.59 -1.99
N PRO A 13 -14.08 -6.34 -2.13
CA PRO A 13 -13.99 -5.78 -3.47
C PRO A 13 -13.11 -6.75 -4.28
N ASP A 14 -13.38 -6.90 -5.58
CA ASP A 14 -12.63 -7.80 -6.47
C ASP A 14 -11.17 -7.33 -6.59
N CYS A 15 -10.38 -7.68 -5.58
CA CYS A 15 -8.96 -7.40 -5.46
C CYS A 15 -8.21 -8.51 -6.19
N PRO A 16 -7.30 -8.18 -7.12
CA PRO A 16 -6.37 -9.16 -7.66
C PRO A 16 -5.51 -9.78 -6.54
N PRO A 17 -4.96 -10.98 -6.72
CA PRO A 17 -4.15 -11.65 -5.68
C PRO A 17 -2.93 -10.86 -5.21
N TRP A 18 -2.40 -9.96 -6.03
CA TRP A 18 -1.29 -9.07 -5.70
C TRP A 18 -1.70 -7.84 -4.88
N CYS A 19 -3.00 -7.53 -4.82
CA CYS A 19 -3.54 -6.31 -4.21
C CYS A 19 -3.84 -6.49 -2.73
N VAL A 20 -4.06 -7.73 -2.26
CA VAL A 20 -4.45 -8.02 -0.87
C VAL A 20 -3.26 -8.56 -0.10
N THR A 21 -2.99 -7.96 1.05
CA THR A 21 -2.02 -8.43 2.04
C THR A 21 -2.73 -8.59 3.39
N SER A 22 -2.19 -9.47 4.25
CA SER A 22 -2.73 -9.67 5.59
C SER A 22 -2.26 -8.57 6.55
N ALA A 23 -3.10 -8.11 7.47
CA ALA A 23 -2.69 -7.15 8.52
C ALA A 23 -1.50 -7.64 9.35
N ALA A 24 -1.26 -8.96 9.41
CA ALA A 24 -0.09 -9.55 10.06
C ALA A 24 1.25 -9.16 9.40
N GLU A 25 1.24 -8.72 8.13
CA GLU A 25 2.42 -8.25 7.42
C GLU A 25 2.75 -6.77 7.72
N HIS A 26 1.91 -6.08 8.51
CA HIS A 26 2.12 -4.68 8.88
C HIS A 26 1.91 -4.50 10.39
N ALA A 27 3.02 -4.31 11.12
CA ALA A 27 3.08 -4.37 12.59
C ALA A 27 2.23 -3.32 13.34
N TYR A 28 1.61 -2.37 12.64
CA TYR A 28 0.93 -1.21 13.22
C TYR A 28 -0.59 -1.17 12.95
N ASP A 29 -1.16 -2.19 12.29
CA ASP A 29 -2.54 -2.12 11.78
C ASP A 29 -3.53 -2.92 12.64
N ASP A 30 -4.76 -2.41 12.76
CA ASP A 30 -5.87 -3.11 13.41
C ASP A 30 -6.20 -4.39 12.63
N ALA A 31 -6.35 -5.52 13.34
CA ALA A 31 -6.55 -6.85 12.74
C ALA A 31 -7.81 -7.00 11.84
N GLY A 32 -8.70 -6.01 11.83
CA GLY A 32 -9.90 -5.97 10.98
C GLY A 32 -9.82 -5.03 9.78
N ALA A 33 -8.75 -4.24 9.66
CA ALA A 33 -8.56 -3.32 8.53
C ALA A 33 -7.90 -4.03 7.35
N TRP A 34 -8.29 -3.66 6.13
CA TRP A 34 -7.72 -4.23 4.92
C TRP A 34 -6.56 -3.39 4.42
N LEU A 35 -5.42 -4.05 4.28
CA LEU A 35 -4.21 -3.47 3.74
C LEU A 35 -4.08 -3.87 2.28
N HIS A 36 -3.84 -2.89 1.42
CA HIS A 36 -3.59 -3.10 0.00
C HIS A 36 -2.15 -2.77 -0.34
N GLU A 37 -1.48 -3.65 -1.07
CA GLU A 37 -0.13 -3.39 -1.57
C GLU A 37 -0.19 -2.49 -2.81
N GLY A 38 0.52 -1.35 -2.72
CA GLY A 38 0.72 -0.41 -3.82
C GLY A 38 1.93 -0.78 -4.70
N PRO A 39 2.38 0.14 -5.56
CA PRO A 39 3.60 -0.05 -6.33
C PRO A 39 4.84 -0.23 -5.45
N ARG A 40 5.80 -1.01 -5.95
CA ARG A 40 7.11 -1.19 -5.33
C ARG A 40 8.15 -0.33 -6.04
N PHE A 41 8.97 0.37 -5.26
CA PHE A 41 10.09 1.19 -5.75
C PHE A 41 11.39 0.63 -5.14
N GLY A 42 12.06 -0.26 -5.86
CA GLY A 42 13.25 -0.95 -5.35
C GLY A 42 12.98 -1.71 -4.05
N LEU A 43 13.58 -1.24 -2.95
CA LEU A 43 13.36 -1.80 -1.60
C LEU A 43 12.15 -1.20 -0.87
N VAL A 44 11.53 -0.15 -1.40
CA VAL A 44 10.38 0.51 -0.77
C VAL A 44 9.09 -0.15 -1.25
N ARG A 45 8.35 -0.78 -0.32
CA ARG A 45 6.98 -1.26 -0.55
C ARG A 45 6.01 -0.18 -0.09
N THR A 46 4.98 0.08 -0.88
CA THR A 46 3.94 1.06 -0.53
C THR A 46 2.63 0.37 -0.20
N TRP A 47 1.82 1.00 0.65
CA TRP A 47 0.60 0.42 1.17
C TRP A 47 -0.54 1.41 1.20
N CYS A 48 -1.76 0.90 1.19
CA CYS A 48 -2.99 1.65 1.45
C CYS A 48 -3.85 0.88 2.46
N LEU A 49 -4.04 1.48 3.63
CA LEU A 49 -4.96 0.99 4.65
C LEU A 49 -6.38 1.51 4.35
N ASP A 50 -7.33 0.59 4.24
CA ASP A 50 -8.74 0.91 4.04
C ASP A 50 -9.34 1.58 5.27
N GLY A 51 -10.19 2.58 5.02
CA GLY A 51 -10.92 3.32 6.04
C GLY A 51 -11.85 4.36 5.42
N ALA A 52 -12.60 5.08 6.26
CA ALA A 52 -13.37 6.24 5.80
C ALA A 52 -12.47 7.31 5.16
N GLU A 53 -11.25 7.43 5.66
CA GLU A 53 -10.14 8.16 5.05
C GLU A 53 -8.98 7.17 4.85
N PRO A 54 -8.63 6.81 3.61
CA PRO A 54 -7.56 5.85 3.36
C PRO A 54 -6.20 6.42 3.75
N VAL A 55 -5.38 5.59 4.40
CA VAL A 55 -4.04 5.99 4.85
C VAL A 55 -3.00 5.31 3.96
N PHE A 56 -2.14 6.11 3.34
CA PHE A 56 -1.05 5.65 2.50
C PHE A 56 0.27 5.68 3.27
N SER A 57 0.99 4.57 3.27
CA SER A 57 2.27 4.38 3.98
C SER A 57 3.28 3.64 3.10
N ALA A 58 4.50 3.47 3.61
CA ALA A 58 5.54 2.66 2.98
C ALA A 58 6.41 1.98 4.04
N THR A 59 6.93 0.81 3.70
CA THR A 59 7.94 0.10 4.51
C THR A 59 9.18 -0.18 3.66
N LEU A 60 10.33 -0.29 4.33
CA LEU A 60 11.54 -0.78 3.71
C LEU A 60 11.55 -2.30 3.80
N ASP A 61 11.62 -2.95 2.65
CA ASP A 61 11.82 -4.38 2.54
C ASP A 61 13.32 -4.69 2.67
N SER A 62 13.77 -4.81 3.92
CA SER A 62 15.05 -5.39 4.26
C SER A 62 14.93 -6.90 4.14
N GLY A 63 14.99 -7.46 2.94
CA GLY A 63 14.79 -8.90 2.74
C GLY A 63 15.64 -9.74 3.71
N ASP A 64 15.01 -10.67 4.45
CA ASP A 64 15.51 -11.74 5.34
C ASP A 64 16.84 -11.60 6.11
N GLY A 65 17.44 -10.42 6.22
CA GLY A 65 18.71 -10.24 6.91
C GLY A 65 19.12 -8.79 6.91
N ASP A 66 19.50 -8.32 8.10
CA ASP A 66 20.15 -7.05 8.44
C ASP A 66 20.47 -6.16 7.23
N ALA A 67 19.78 -5.03 7.09
CA ALA A 67 20.07 -4.04 6.07
C ALA A 67 21.52 -3.58 6.27
N GLY A 68 22.45 -4.27 5.61
CA GLY A 68 23.87 -4.09 5.79
C GLY A 68 24.29 -2.66 5.46
N GLU A 69 25.57 -2.35 5.70
CA GLU A 69 26.12 -1.07 5.29
C GLU A 69 25.90 -0.86 3.79
N LEU A 70 25.19 0.21 3.44
CA LEU A 70 24.93 0.61 2.06
C LEU A 70 26.11 1.42 1.53
N ASP A 71 26.58 1.09 0.34
CA ASP A 71 27.54 1.93 -0.36
C ASP A 71 26.89 3.24 -0.89
N ALA A 72 27.70 4.15 -1.42
CA ALA A 72 27.22 5.45 -1.87
C ALA A 72 26.22 5.37 -3.03
N ASP A 73 26.32 4.37 -3.90
CA ASP A 73 25.42 4.18 -5.04
C ASP A 73 24.13 3.48 -4.61
N GLU A 74 24.21 2.56 -3.64
CA GLU A 74 23.05 1.97 -2.95
C GLU A 74 22.26 3.02 -2.18
N LEU A 75 22.92 3.90 -1.43
CA LEU A 75 22.27 5.03 -0.76
C LEU A 75 21.58 5.97 -1.76
N ARG A 76 22.22 6.24 -2.91
CA ARG A 76 21.63 7.10 -3.94
C ARG A 76 20.40 6.46 -4.58
N ARG A 77 20.44 5.14 -4.83
CA ARG A 77 19.29 4.37 -5.31
C ARG A 77 18.15 4.40 -4.30
N LEU A 78 18.43 4.07 -3.04
CA LEU A 78 17.44 4.11 -1.97
C LEU A 78 16.80 5.49 -1.81
N ALA A 79 17.58 6.57 -1.90
CA ALA A 79 17.05 7.93 -1.84
C ALA A 79 16.12 8.25 -3.02
N THR A 80 16.42 7.73 -4.22
CA THR A 80 15.59 7.90 -5.42
C THR A 80 14.29 7.11 -5.28
N ASP A 81 14.39 5.83 -4.87
CA ASP A 81 13.24 4.96 -4.62
C ASP A 81 12.30 5.56 -3.55
N ALA A 82 12.87 6.08 -2.47
CA ALA A 82 12.11 6.75 -1.40
C ALA A 82 11.41 8.02 -1.90
N LEU A 83 12.06 8.79 -2.78
CA LEU A 83 11.46 9.97 -3.39
C LEU A 83 10.28 9.60 -4.29
N ASP A 84 10.45 8.60 -5.15
CA ASP A 84 9.38 8.12 -6.05
C ASP A 84 8.19 7.57 -5.26
N ALA A 85 8.44 6.81 -4.19
CA ALA A 85 7.42 6.35 -3.28
C ALA A 85 6.68 7.52 -2.60
N ALA A 86 7.41 8.53 -2.11
CA ALA A 86 6.81 9.71 -1.49
C ALA A 86 5.95 10.52 -2.47
N MET A 87 6.43 10.68 -3.72
CA MET A 87 5.68 11.33 -4.78
C MET A 87 4.39 10.56 -5.12
N TRP A 88 4.45 9.23 -5.15
CA TRP A 88 3.27 8.40 -5.35
C TRP A 88 2.25 8.57 -4.21
N ILE A 89 2.70 8.53 -2.95
CA ILE A 89 1.83 8.72 -1.77
C ILE A 89 1.17 10.11 -1.80
N ASP A 90 1.93 11.17 -2.09
CA ASP A 90 1.41 12.54 -2.19
C ASP A 90 0.36 12.65 -3.30
N LEU A 91 0.60 12.02 -4.45
CA LEU A 91 -0.39 11.96 -5.52
C LEU A 91 -1.68 11.27 -5.08
N GLN A 92 -1.60 10.14 -4.37
CA GLN A 92 -2.79 9.45 -3.88
C GLN A 92 -3.56 10.27 -2.86
N LYS A 93 -2.87 10.97 -1.95
CA LYS A 93 -3.53 11.91 -1.02
C LYS A 93 -4.27 13.00 -1.77
N ARG A 94 -3.65 13.63 -2.78
CA ARG A 94 -4.28 14.67 -3.58
C ARG A 94 -5.45 14.15 -4.43
N LEU A 95 -5.32 12.97 -5.02
CA LEU A 95 -6.38 12.34 -5.81
C LEU A 95 -7.53 11.83 -4.93
N GLY A 96 -7.24 11.25 -3.77
CA GLY A 96 -8.23 10.80 -2.80
C GLY A 96 -9.05 11.96 -2.22
N LEU A 97 -8.40 13.09 -1.93
CA LEU A 97 -9.06 14.34 -1.52
C LEU A 97 -9.97 14.93 -2.61
N THR A 98 -9.72 14.63 -3.88
CA THR A 98 -10.49 15.15 -5.03
C THR A 98 -11.48 14.15 -5.65
N ARG A 99 -11.41 12.86 -5.29
CA ARG A 99 -12.22 11.76 -5.87
C ARG A 99 -13.01 10.99 -4.80
N ILE A 100 -13.66 11.72 -3.89
CA ILE A 100 -14.57 11.13 -2.88
C ILE A 100 -15.57 10.20 -3.60
N GLY A 101 -15.51 8.89 -3.30
CA GLY A 101 -16.44 7.87 -3.83
C GLY A 101 -15.83 6.73 -4.68
N ARG A 102 -14.53 6.73 -5.00
CA ARG A 102 -13.86 5.56 -5.61
C ARG A 102 -13.39 4.56 -4.58
N SER A 103 -13.40 3.27 -4.94
CA SER A 103 -12.84 2.23 -4.05
C SER A 103 -11.32 2.30 -4.03
N VAL A 104 -10.70 1.97 -2.90
CA VAL A 104 -9.23 1.90 -2.75
C VAL A 104 -8.60 0.98 -3.79
N VAL A 105 -9.28 -0.12 -4.11
CA VAL A 105 -8.86 -1.11 -5.11
C VAL A 105 -8.70 -0.49 -6.50
N GLU A 106 -9.59 0.43 -6.89
CA GLU A 106 -9.45 1.14 -8.17
C GLU A 106 -8.23 2.07 -8.19
N LEU A 107 -7.95 2.75 -7.07
CA LEU A 107 -6.79 3.64 -6.95
C LEU A 107 -5.48 2.86 -7.03
N VAL A 108 -5.40 1.75 -6.28
CA VAL A 108 -4.25 0.85 -6.27
C VAL A 108 -4.05 0.19 -7.65
N ARG A 109 -5.13 -0.23 -8.31
CA ARG A 109 -5.07 -0.78 -9.69
C ARG A 109 -4.56 0.23 -10.70
N GLU A 110 -5.09 1.45 -10.72
CA GLU A 110 -4.61 2.51 -11.63
C GLU A 110 -3.12 2.82 -11.41
N ALA A 111 -2.66 2.80 -10.15
CA ALA A 111 -1.27 3.01 -9.80
C ALA A 111 -0.37 1.86 -10.28
N HIS A 112 -0.78 0.62 -10.02
CA HIS A 112 -0.04 -0.57 -10.43
C HIS A 112 0.12 -0.64 -11.95
N ASP A 113 -0.96 -0.38 -12.71
CA ASP A 113 -0.94 -0.36 -14.18
C ASP A 113 -0.04 0.74 -14.76
N ARG A 114 0.14 1.86 -14.05
CA ARG A 114 1.02 2.96 -14.50
C ARG A 114 2.49 2.64 -14.22
N ALA A 115 2.78 2.09 -13.04
CA ALA A 115 4.13 1.72 -12.66
C ALA A 115 4.67 0.59 -13.55
N THR A 116 3.85 -0.43 -13.82
CA THR A 116 4.23 -1.58 -14.66
C THR A 116 4.35 -1.26 -16.16
N ARG A 117 3.62 -0.27 -16.68
CA ARG A 117 3.77 0.19 -18.08
C ARG A 117 4.96 1.12 -18.32
N SER A 118 5.52 1.69 -17.26
CA SER A 118 6.64 2.64 -17.34
C SER A 118 8.00 1.98 -17.08
N ALA A 119 8.00 0.67 -16.76
CA ALA A 119 9.16 -0.20 -16.61
C ALA A 119 9.45 -0.94 -17.93
#